data_AF-A0A831RX11-F1
#
_entry.id   AF-A0A831RX11-F1
#
_cell.length_a   1.000
_cell.length_b   1.000
_cell.length_c   1.000
_cell.angle_alpha   90.00
_cell.angle_beta   90.00
_cell.angle_gamma   90.00
#
_symmetry.space_group_name_H-M   'P 1'
#
loop_
_entity.id
_entity.type
_entity.pdbx_description
1 polymer ?
#
loop_
_entity_poly.entity_id
_entity_poly.type
_entity_poly.pdbx_seq_one_letter_code
_entity_poly.pdbx_strand_id
1 'polypeptide(L)'
;MQGTALPVSWPNAKVLATWTTKVGGAPANAFAVRSGDQILLQFEVADRVFFNNPVVRNAVAAKGSYETRDNNVQVLALPLQRGGILLVGPAGSLPPATGISVKKF
;
A
#
# COMPACT_ATOMS: atom_id res chain seq x y z
N MET A 1 18.94 10.81 -10.69
CA MET A 1 17.86 10.55 -9.72
C MET A 1 17.54 9.07 -9.78
N GLN A 2 17.97 8.28 -8.79
CA GLN A 2 17.60 6.86 -8.74
C GLN A 2 16.09 6.79 -8.47
N GLY A 3 15.32 6.30 -9.45
CA GLY A 3 13.88 6.12 -9.29
C GLY A 3 13.63 5.12 -8.17
N THR A 4 12.96 5.54 -7.11
CA THR A 4 12.58 4.66 -6.01
C THR A 4 11.68 3.57 -6.59
N ALA A 5 12.19 2.33 -6.61
CA ALA A 5 11.41 1.19 -7.06
C ALA A 5 10.16 1.03 -6.19
N LEU A 6 9.05 0.58 -6.77
CA LEU A 6 7.85 0.31 -5.98
C LEU A 6 8.16 -0.72 -4.89
N PRO A 7 7.80 -0.45 -3.63
CA PRO A 7 7.95 -1.42 -2.55
C PRO A 7 7.18 -2.72 -2.83
N VAL A 8 6.10 -2.58 -3.60
CA VAL A 8 5.14 -3.63 -3.90
C VAL A 8 4.66 -3.46 -5.34
N SER A 9 4.61 -4.55 -6.10
CA SER A 9 4.22 -4.52 -7.52
C SER A 9 3.27 -5.68 -7.84
N TRP A 10 2.46 -5.51 -8.88
CA TRP A 10 1.53 -6.52 -9.41
C TRP A 10 1.52 -6.42 -10.95
N PRO A 11 0.97 -7.42 -11.66
CA PRO A 11 0.92 -7.39 -13.12
C PRO A 11 0.28 -6.10 -13.64
N ASN A 12 0.89 -5.50 -14.67
CA ASN A 12 0.47 -4.24 -15.30
C ASN A 12 0.54 -2.98 -14.42
N ALA A 13 1.17 -3.05 -13.24
CA ALA A 13 1.45 -1.87 -12.44
C ALA A 13 2.53 -0.99 -13.10
N LYS A 14 2.24 0.30 -13.31
CA LYS A 14 3.21 1.28 -13.82
C LYS A 14 3.27 2.51 -12.92
N VAL A 15 4.46 2.83 -12.43
CA VAL A 15 4.70 4.07 -11.67
C VAL A 15 4.48 5.27 -12.59
N LEU A 16 3.63 6.20 -12.16
CA LEU A 16 3.40 7.48 -12.83
C LEU A 16 4.17 8.61 -12.14
N ALA A 17 4.19 8.62 -10.80
CA ALA A 17 4.85 9.63 -10.00
C ALA A 17 5.26 9.09 -8.62
N THR A 18 6.24 9.74 -8.01
CA THR A 18 6.71 9.47 -6.64
C THR A 18 6.94 10.79 -5.90
N TRP A 19 6.54 10.86 -4.64
CA TRP A 19 6.75 12.03 -3.77
C TRP A 19 6.83 11.60 -2.31
N THR A 20 7.25 12.52 -1.43
CA THR A 20 7.20 12.31 0.02
C THR A 20 5.99 13.03 0.60
N THR A 21 5.37 12.44 1.62
CA THR A 21 4.22 13.00 2.32
C THR A 21 4.25 12.61 3.81
N LYS A 22 3.17 12.87 4.54
CA LYS A 22 2.98 12.38 5.90
C LYS A 22 1.73 11.50 6.00
N VAL A 23 1.84 10.38 6.71
CA VAL A 23 0.72 9.52 7.09
C VAL A 23 0.77 9.31 8.60
N GLY A 24 -0.34 9.56 9.29
CA GLY A 24 -0.38 9.48 10.76
C GLY A 24 0.66 10.37 11.45
N GLY A 25 1.00 11.52 10.85
CA GLY A 25 2.01 12.46 11.36
C GLY A 25 3.48 12.07 11.09
N ALA A 26 3.76 10.87 10.58
CA ALA A 26 5.12 10.44 10.24
C ALA A 26 5.40 10.58 8.73
N PRO A 27 6.67 10.78 8.32
CA PRO A 27 7.07 10.75 6.92
C PRO A 27 6.70 9.42 6.24
N ALA A 28 6.28 9.50 4.99
CA ALA A 28 5.92 8.36 4.14
C ALA A 28 6.33 8.62 2.68
N ASN A 29 6.69 7.57 1.96
CA ASN A 29 6.86 7.63 0.51
C ASN A 29 5.51 7.34 -0.15
N ALA A 30 5.14 8.15 -1.13
CA ALA A 30 3.90 8.00 -1.87
C ALA A 30 4.18 7.77 -3.35
N PHE A 31 3.38 6.91 -3.97
CA PHE A 31 3.50 6.55 -5.37
C PHE A 31 2.12 6.57 -6.03
N ALA A 32 2.02 7.21 -7.19
CA ALA A 32 0.87 7.07 -8.06
C ALA A 32 1.16 5.93 -9.05
N VAL A 33 0.32 4.92 -9.07
CA VAL A 33 0.50 3.70 -9.86
C VAL A 33 -0.70 3.51 -10.79
N ARG A 34 -0.45 3.42 -12.10
CA ARG A 34 -1.48 3.00 -13.06
C ARG A 34 -1.66 1.48 -12.97
N SER A 35 -2.90 1.04 -12.88
CA SER A 35 -3.31 -0.35 -12.90
C SER A 35 -4.54 -0.50 -13.79
N GLY A 36 -4.33 -0.97 -15.03
CA GLY A 36 -5.36 -0.87 -16.07
C GLY A 36 -5.74 0.60 -16.32
N ASP A 37 -7.04 0.90 -16.29
CA ASP A 37 -7.59 2.26 -16.44
C ASP A 37 -7.66 3.05 -15.13
N GLN A 38 -7.20 2.47 -14.02
CA GLN A 38 -7.31 3.05 -12.69
C GLN A 38 -5.96 3.63 -12.24
N ILE A 39 -6.03 4.67 -11.41
CA ILE A 39 -4.88 5.21 -10.68
C ILE A 39 -5.05 4.80 -9.22
N LEU A 40 -4.06 4.06 -8.72
CA LEU A 40 -3.94 3.66 -7.32
C LEU A 40 -2.86 4.50 -6.65
N LEU A 41 -3.03 4.75 -5.36
CA LEU A 41 -2.04 5.37 -4.50
C LEU A 41 -1.43 4.31 -3.60
N GLN A 42 -0.11 4.26 -3.59
CA GLN A 42 0.65 3.42 -2.67
C GLN A 42 1.39 4.31 -1.67
N PHE A 43 1.25 4.02 -0.38
CA PHE A 43 1.99 4.67 0.69
C PHE A 43 2.87 3.66 1.40
N GLU A 44 4.18 3.91 1.44
CA GLU A 44 5.11 3.22 2.30
C GLU A 44 5.22 3.96 3.62
N VAL A 45 4.79 3.30 4.70
CA VAL A 45 4.71 3.88 6.05
C VAL A 45 5.56 3.07 7.03
N ALA A 46 6.09 3.75 8.04
CA ALA A 46 6.87 3.11 9.10
C ALA A 46 6.00 2.20 10.00
N ASP A 47 6.64 1.24 10.67
CA ASP A 47 5.98 0.26 11.55
C ASP A 47 5.11 0.92 12.62
N ARG A 48 5.63 1.99 13.24
CA ARG A 48 4.93 2.77 14.27
C ARG A 48 3.64 3.42 13.80
N VAL A 49 3.43 3.56 12.48
CA VAL A 49 2.18 4.05 11.90
C VAL A 49 1.31 2.86 11.52
N PHE A 50 1.88 1.88 10.83
CA PHE A 50 1.15 0.73 10.31
C PHE A 50 0.51 -0.13 11.40
N PHE A 51 1.29 -0.49 12.43
CA PHE A 51 0.85 -1.39 13.50
C PHE A 51 0.23 -0.66 14.71
N ASN A 52 0.12 0.67 14.66
CA ASN A 52 -0.52 1.45 15.72
C ASN A 52 -2.03 1.22 15.78
N ASN A 53 -2.66 0.93 14.63
CA ASN A 53 -4.08 0.58 14.59
C ASN A 53 -4.27 -0.89 15.02
N PRO A 54 -4.99 -1.16 16.15
CA PRO A 54 -5.19 -2.53 16.62
C PRO A 54 -5.98 -3.40 15.63
N VAL A 55 -6.88 -2.82 14.85
CA VAL A 55 -7.66 -3.54 13.84
C VAL A 55 -6.74 -4.04 12.72
N VAL A 56 -5.84 -3.18 12.24
CA VAL A 56 -4.84 -3.55 11.23
C VAL A 56 -3.91 -4.63 11.77
N ARG A 57 -3.37 -4.45 12.98
CA ARG A 57 -2.46 -5.42 13.61
C ARG A 57 -3.10 -6.80 13.75
N ASN A 58 -4.34 -6.86 14.24
CA ASN A 58 -5.05 -8.12 14.43
C ASN A 58 -5.38 -8.80 13.09
N ALA A 59 -5.81 -8.04 12.09
CA ALA A 59 -6.10 -8.59 10.77
C ALA A 59 -4.83 -9.11 10.07
N VAL A 60 -3.72 -8.39 10.17
CA VAL A 60 -2.43 -8.84 9.63
C VAL A 60 -1.95 -10.11 10.33
N ALA A 61 -2.08 -10.20 11.66
CA ALA A 61 -1.72 -11.41 12.40
C ALA A 61 -2.58 -12.63 12.00
N ALA A 62 -3.87 -12.41 11.71
CA ALA A 62 -4.80 -13.48 11.39
C ALA A 62 -4.79 -13.89 9.89
N LYS A 63 -4.59 -12.93 8.99
CA LYS A 63 -4.82 -13.09 7.53
C LYS A 63 -3.64 -12.64 6.66
N GLY A 64 -2.57 -12.14 7.26
CA GLY A 64 -1.40 -11.59 6.55
C GLY A 64 -1.62 -10.23 5.90
N SER A 65 -2.84 -9.69 5.93
CA SER A 65 -3.22 -8.40 5.36
C SER A 65 -4.45 -7.83 6.07
N TYR A 66 -4.67 -6.53 5.89
CA TYR A 66 -5.92 -5.87 6.28
C TYR A 66 -6.55 -5.25 5.04
N GLU A 67 -7.84 -5.48 4.85
CA GLU A 67 -8.60 -4.91 3.74
C GLU A 67 -9.87 -4.26 4.28
N THR A 68 -10.17 -3.07 3.80
CA THR A 68 -11.45 -2.40 4.07
C THR A 68 -11.94 -1.68 2.82
N ARG A 69 -13.26 -1.53 2.75
CA ARG A 69 -13.95 -0.80 1.69
C ARG A 69 -14.97 0.12 2.34
N ASP A 70 -14.92 1.38 1.97
CA ASP A 70 -15.90 2.39 2.35
C ASP A 70 -16.37 3.10 1.07
N ASN A 71 -17.64 2.88 0.72
CA ASN A 71 -18.30 3.43 -0.46
C ASN A 71 -17.44 3.28 -1.73
N ASN A 72 -16.80 4.37 -2.13
CA ASN A 72 -16.05 4.49 -3.38
C ASN A 72 -14.55 4.21 -3.22
N VAL A 73 -14.06 3.96 -2.00
CA VAL A 73 -12.64 3.76 -1.72
C VAL A 73 -12.40 2.39 -1.09
N GLN A 74 -11.34 1.73 -1.53
CA GLN A 74 -10.83 0.51 -0.94
C GLN A 74 -9.39 0.75 -0.49
N VAL A 75 -9.06 0.16 0.65
CA VAL A 75 -7.72 0.18 1.23
C VAL A 75 -7.27 -1.24 1.48
N LEU A 76 -6.11 -1.59 0.95
CA LEU A 76 -5.39 -2.83 1.25
C LEU A 76 -4.09 -2.47 1.97
N ALA A 77 -3.90 -3.05 3.15
CA ALA A 77 -2.74 -2.87 3.99
C ALA A 77 -1.93 -4.17 4.06
N LEU A 78 -0.65 -4.08 3.71
CA LEU A 78 0.28 -5.21 3.65
C LEU A 78 1.50 -4.93 4.52
N PRO A 79 1.92 -5.86 5.39
CA PRO A 79 3.13 -5.69 6.17
C PRO A 79 4.39 -5.74 5.30
N LEU A 80 5.40 -4.95 5.64
CA LEU A 80 6.77 -5.04 5.16
C LEU A 80 7.70 -5.41 6.32
N GLN A 81 8.97 -5.71 6.04
CA GLN A 81 9.97 -5.98 7.10
C GLN A 81 10.22 -4.80 8.05
N ARG A 82 10.04 -3.56 7.57
CA ARG A 82 10.30 -2.32 8.32
C ARG A 82 9.18 -1.30 8.12
N GLY A 83 7.95 -1.77 8.10
CA GLY A 83 6.79 -0.91 7.91
C GLY A 83 5.59 -1.64 7.35
N GLY A 84 4.82 -0.92 6.55
CA GLY A 84 3.79 -1.51 5.72
C GLY A 84 3.45 -0.63 4.53
N ILE A 85 2.73 -1.25 3.60
CA ILE A 85 2.14 -0.58 2.46
C ILE A 85 0.67 -0.37 2.71
N LEU A 86 0.19 0.84 2.40
CA LEU A 86 -1.22 1.12 2.21
C LEU A 86 -1.45 1.34 0.71
N LEU A 87 -2.20 0.45 0.09
CA LEU A 87 -2.67 0.60 -1.28
C LEU A 87 -4.11 1.11 -1.24
N VAL A 88 -4.36 2.24 -1.90
CA VAL A 88 -5.62 2.97 -1.87
C VAL A 88 -6.09 3.20 -3.29
N GLY A 89 -7.37 3.00 -3.54
CA GLY A 89 -7.95 3.27 -4.85
C GLY A 89 -9.46 3.09 -4.86
N PRO A 90 -10.09 3.21 -6.02
CA PRO A 90 -11.52 2.96 -6.20
C PRO A 90 -11.96 1.58 -5.68
N ALA A 91 -13.20 1.49 -5.21
CA ALA A 91 -13.75 0.22 -4.75
C ALA A 91 -13.73 -0.83 -5.87
N GLY A 92 -13.09 -1.98 -5.61
CA GLY A 92 -12.97 -3.08 -6.57
C GLY A 92 -11.79 -2.93 -7.56
N SER A 93 -11.02 -1.85 -7.48
CA SER A 93 -9.85 -1.66 -8.37
C SER A 93 -8.54 -2.17 -7.80
N LEU A 94 -8.50 -2.56 -6.52
CA LEU A 94 -7.27 -3.05 -5.90
C LEU A 94 -6.95 -4.48 -6.37
N PRO A 95 -5.69 -4.79 -6.66
CA PRO A 95 -5.25 -6.16 -6.87
C PRO A 95 -5.47 -7.00 -5.60
N PRO A 96 -5.75 -8.31 -5.74
CA PRO A 96 -5.86 -9.20 -4.58
C PRO A 96 -4.50 -9.31 -3.89
N ALA A 97 -4.49 -9.45 -2.56
CA ALA A 97 -3.26 -9.59 -1.77
C ALA A 97 -2.34 -10.73 -2.25
N THR A 98 -2.91 -11.80 -2.84
CA THR A 98 -2.16 -12.93 -3.40
C THR A 98 -1.47 -12.63 -4.74
N GLY A 99 -1.95 -11.63 -5.49
CA GLY A 99 -1.37 -11.21 -6.77
C GLY A 99 -0.27 -10.16 -6.64
N ILE A 100 0.13 -9.88 -5.41
CA ILE A 100 1.04 -8.80 -5.06
C ILE A 100 2.41 -9.35 -4.69
N SER A 101 3.43 -8.88 -5.40
CA SER A 101 4.83 -9.16 -5.10
C SER A 101 5.40 -8.07 -4.21
N VAL A 102 5.70 -8.43 -2.97
CA VAL A 102 6.46 -7.59 -2.05
C VAL A 102 7.95 -7.76 -2.36
N LYS A 103 8.65 -6.67 -2.66
CA LYS A 103 10.10 -6.76 -2.84
C LYS A 103 10.73 -7.00 -1.47
N LYS A 104 11.17 -8.23 -1.19
CA LYS A 104 12.10 -8.52 -0.10
C LYS A 104 13.44 -7.90 -0.49
N PHE A 105 13.96 -7.01 0.35
CA PHE A 105 15.32 -6.50 0.21
C PHE A 105 16.33 -7.59 0.57
#